data_AF-A0A7E6DQ90-F1
#
_entry.id   AF-A0A7E6DQ90-F1
#
_cell.length_a   1.000
_cell.length_b   1.000
_cell.length_c   1.000
_cell.angle_alpha   90.00
_cell.angle_beta   90.00
_cell.angle_gamma   90.00
#
_symmetry.space_group_name_H-M   'P 1'
#
loop_
_entity.id
_entity.type
_entity.pdbx_description
1 polymer ?
#
loop_
_entity_poly.entity_id
_entity_poly.type
_entity_poly.pdbx_seq_one_letter_code
_entity_poly.pdbx_strand_id
1 'polypeptide(L)'
;MTKGTSSFGKHRNRMRTLCRRCGSKACHLQKSACGRCSYPAKQKRKYNWSAKAKQQNTTGTGHMRHLKIVYCRFRHGFHEGTTPKPKRAAVAVSSSS
;
A
#
# COMPACT_ATOMS: atom_id res chain seq x y z
N MET A 1 18.49 22.95 37.74
CA MET A 1 18.34 22.07 36.55
C MET A 1 17.09 21.21 36.73
N THR A 2 15.93 21.66 36.26
CA THR A 2 14.68 20.89 36.38
C THR A 2 14.48 20.01 35.15
N LYS A 3 14.13 18.73 35.37
CA LYS A 3 13.69 17.82 34.31
C LYS A 3 12.19 18.07 34.01
N GLY A 4 11.71 17.62 32.86
CA GLY A 4 10.28 17.69 32.52
C GLY A 4 9.88 19.02 31.88
N THR A 5 8.96 19.76 32.48
CA THR A 5 8.28 20.92 31.85
C THR A 5 9.23 21.96 31.26
N SER A 6 10.27 22.37 32.00
CA SER A 6 11.26 23.35 31.54
C SER A 6 12.13 22.84 30.39
N SER A 7 12.31 21.52 30.28
CA SER A 7 13.01 20.90 29.15
C SER A 7 12.14 20.76 27.90
N PHE A 8 10.83 20.53 28.05
CA PHE A 8 9.92 20.36 26.91
C PHE A 8 9.82 21.60 26.02
N GLY A 9 9.88 22.80 26.60
CA GLY A 9 9.90 24.07 25.86
C GLY A 9 11.08 24.22 24.89
N LYS A 10 12.14 23.41 25.03
CA LYS A 10 13.33 23.46 24.17
C LYS A 10 13.27 22.51 22.96
N HIS A 11 12.23 21.66 22.82
CA HIS A 11 12.12 20.69 21.72
C HIS A 11 11.60 21.27 20.40
N ARG A 12 12.36 22.21 19.80
CA ARG A 12 12.05 22.83 18.49
C ARG A 12 12.62 22.09 17.28
N ASN A 13 13.68 21.31 17.47
CA ASN A 13 14.35 20.60 16.38
C ASN A 13 13.70 19.24 16.12
N ARG A 14 13.35 18.94 14.86
CA ARG A 14 12.80 17.63 14.50
C ARG A 14 13.88 16.71 13.95
N MET A 15 14.05 15.55 14.59
CA MET A 15 14.95 14.49 14.09
C MET A 15 14.31 13.61 13.01
N ARG A 16 12.97 13.47 13.02
CA ARG A 16 12.23 12.58 12.11
C ARG A 16 11.30 13.33 11.16
N THR A 17 11.40 13.01 9.88
CA THR A 17 10.57 13.55 8.78
C THR A 17 9.84 12.44 8.04
N LEU A 18 9.02 12.81 7.05
CA LEU A 18 8.26 11.87 6.21
C LEU A 18 9.21 11.04 5.34
N CYS A 19 8.96 9.73 5.28
CA CYS A 19 9.71 8.83 4.42
C CYS A 19 9.07 8.76 3.02
N ARG A 20 9.89 8.94 1.98
CA ARG A 20 9.44 8.87 0.57
C ARG A 20 8.89 7.50 0.17
N ARG A 21 9.35 6.40 0.79
CA ARG A 21 8.91 5.03 0.44
C ARG A 21 7.60 4.63 1.12
N CYS A 22 7.45 4.91 2.41
CA CYS A 22 6.33 4.39 3.22
C CYS A 22 5.39 5.46 3.78
N GLY A 23 5.62 6.75 3.48
CA GLY A 23 4.77 7.87 3.91
C GLY A 23 4.81 8.21 5.40
N SER A 24 5.33 7.33 6.26
CA SER A 24 5.38 7.56 7.70
C SER A 24 6.45 8.58 8.12
N LYS A 25 6.18 9.35 9.18
CA LYS A 25 7.14 10.25 9.83
C LYS A 25 8.19 9.50 10.67
N ALA A 26 9.04 8.75 9.99
CA ALA A 26 10.05 7.88 10.60
C ALA A 26 11.43 8.01 9.95
N CYS A 27 11.62 8.91 8.99
CA CYS A 27 12.91 9.14 8.35
C CYS A 27 13.80 9.96 9.31
N HIS A 28 14.86 9.35 9.84
CA HIS A 28 15.80 10.06 10.70
C HIS A 28 16.76 10.88 9.86
N LEU A 29 16.77 12.21 10.04
CA LEU A 29 17.51 13.14 9.19
C LEU A 29 19.02 12.92 9.25
N GLN A 30 19.60 12.95 10.46
CA GLN A 30 21.06 12.80 10.62
C GLN A 30 21.59 11.43 10.18
N LYS A 31 20.80 10.37 10.35
CA LYS A 31 21.19 9.00 10.02
C LYS A 31 20.78 8.60 8.60
N SER A 32 20.07 9.48 7.90
CA SER A 32 19.50 9.23 6.57
C SER A 32 18.79 7.87 6.47
N ALA A 33 18.07 7.46 7.53
CA ALA A 33 17.51 6.11 7.63
C ALA A 33 16.09 6.12 8.20
N CYS A 34 15.19 5.36 7.57
CA CYS A 34 13.81 5.23 8.02
C CYS A 34 13.65 4.15 9.08
N GLY A 35 13.19 4.53 10.27
CA GLY A 35 12.89 3.58 11.35
C GLY A 35 11.73 2.62 11.03
N ARG A 36 10.84 2.93 10.08
CA ARG A 36 9.71 2.05 9.73
C ARG A 36 10.06 1.03 8.66
N CYS A 37 10.56 1.49 7.51
CA CYS A 37 10.78 0.63 6.33
C CYS A 37 12.26 0.41 5.97
N SER A 38 13.21 0.98 6.73
CA SER A 38 14.65 0.97 6.48
C SER A 38 15.12 1.64 5.18
N TYR A 39 14.31 2.48 4.53
CA TYR A 39 14.81 3.36 3.45
C TYR A 39 16.08 4.09 3.91
N PRO A 40 17.20 4.09 3.17
CA PRO A 40 17.35 3.75 1.74
C PRO A 40 17.62 2.27 1.41
N ALA A 41 17.74 1.37 2.39
CA ALA A 41 18.04 -0.05 2.13
C ALA A 41 17.11 -0.66 1.09
N LYS A 42 17.63 -1.53 0.22
CA LYS A 42 16.86 -2.13 -0.89
C LYS A 42 15.66 -2.94 -0.36
N GLN A 43 15.89 -3.78 0.64
CA GLN A 43 14.85 -4.56 1.28
C GLN A 43 14.08 -3.76 2.33
N LYS A 44 12.77 -4.00 2.44
CA LYS A 44 11.94 -3.41 3.49
C LYS A 44 12.23 -4.09 4.82
N ARG A 45 12.36 -3.29 5.89
CA ARG A 45 12.47 -3.78 7.27
C ARG A 45 11.29 -4.69 7.63
N LYS A 46 11.59 -5.89 8.11
CA LYS A 46 10.60 -6.82 8.68
C LYS A 46 11.23 -7.52 9.87
N TYR A 47 10.47 -7.64 10.95
CA TYR A 47 10.88 -8.42 12.13
C TYR A 47 9.83 -9.46 12.47
N ASN A 48 10.30 -10.66 12.80
CA ASN A 48 9.41 -11.78 13.10
C ASN A 48 8.71 -11.62 14.45
N TRP A 49 9.38 -10.99 15.41
CA TRP A 49 8.83 -10.68 16.74
C TRP A 49 7.69 -9.64 16.71
N SER A 50 7.52 -8.87 15.63
CA SER A 50 6.44 -7.88 15.52
C SER A 50 5.33 -8.34 14.56
N ALA A 51 4.40 -9.16 15.06
CA ALA A 51 3.28 -9.70 14.27
C ALA A 51 2.34 -8.60 13.72
N LYS A 52 1.94 -7.65 14.57
CA LYS A 52 1.03 -6.56 14.18
C LYS A 52 1.66 -5.63 13.15
N ALA A 53 2.94 -5.29 13.28
CA ALA A 53 3.62 -4.45 12.29
C ALA A 53 3.73 -5.15 10.92
N LYS A 54 3.91 -6.48 10.90
CA LYS A 54 3.83 -7.28 9.67
C LYS A 54 2.44 -7.15 9.04
N GLN A 55 1.38 -7.37 9.82
CA GLN A 55 0.00 -7.32 9.33
C GLN A 55 -0.38 -5.95 8.75
N GLN A 56 0.09 -4.84 9.32
CA GLN A 56 -0.23 -3.50 8.82
C GLN A 56 0.40 -3.14 7.46
N ASN A 57 1.52 -3.76 7.09
CA ASN A 57 2.27 -3.40 5.89
C ASN A 57 2.40 -4.57 4.90
N THR A 58 1.73 -5.70 5.16
CA THR A 58 1.76 -6.88 4.29
C THR A 58 1.02 -6.62 2.99
N THR A 59 1.39 -7.35 1.93
CA THR A 59 0.63 -7.42 0.68
C THR A 59 -0.81 -7.81 1.00
N GLY A 60 -1.80 -7.10 0.45
CA GLY A 60 -3.20 -7.22 0.85
C GLY A 60 -3.79 -5.92 1.38
N THR A 61 -3.02 -5.18 2.18
CA THR A 61 -3.52 -3.98 2.90
C THR A 61 -3.69 -2.74 2.02
N GLY A 62 -2.95 -2.64 0.92
CA GLY A 62 -3.01 -1.50 0.01
C GLY A 62 -4.03 -1.67 -1.13
N HIS A 63 -3.98 -0.76 -2.10
CA HIS A 63 -4.93 -0.77 -3.23
C HIS A 63 -4.88 -2.03 -4.11
N MET A 64 -3.73 -2.73 -4.14
CA MET A 64 -3.50 -3.93 -4.95
C MET A 64 -3.89 -3.77 -6.43
N ARG A 65 -3.68 -2.58 -7.02
CA ARG A 65 -4.17 -2.23 -8.37
C ARG A 65 -3.80 -3.28 -9.42
N HIS A 66 -2.52 -3.67 -9.46
CA HIS A 66 -2.04 -4.66 -10.42
C HIS A 66 -2.52 -6.08 -10.08
N LEU A 67 -2.30 -6.54 -8.84
CA LEU A 67 -2.65 -7.92 -8.45
C LEU A 67 -4.14 -8.22 -8.60
N LYS A 68 -5.03 -7.26 -8.31
CA LYS A 68 -6.47 -7.43 -8.53
C LYS A 68 -6.79 -7.74 -10.00
N ILE A 69 -6.20 -6.99 -10.93
CA ILE A 69 -6.37 -7.21 -12.36
C ILE A 69 -5.77 -8.56 -12.76
N VAL A 70 -4.58 -8.90 -12.27
CA VAL A 70 -3.93 -10.19 -12.53
C VAL A 70 -4.81 -11.35 -12.08
N TYR A 71 -5.42 -11.30 -10.88
CA TYR A 71 -6.32 -12.34 -10.41
C TYR A 71 -7.61 -12.44 -11.23
N CYS A 72 -8.18 -11.31 -11.68
CA CYS A 72 -9.30 -11.33 -12.61
C CYS A 72 -8.93 -11.99 -13.94
N ARG A 73 -7.79 -11.59 -14.53
CA ARG A 73 -7.30 -12.16 -15.79
C ARG A 73 -6.94 -13.64 -15.66
N PHE A 74 -6.35 -14.05 -14.55
CA PHE A 74 -6.02 -15.45 -14.25
C PHE A 74 -7.27 -16.35 -14.31
N ARG A 75 -8.41 -15.90 -13.75
CA ARG A 75 -9.68 -16.65 -13.82
C ARG A 75 -10.22 -16.83 -15.24
N HIS A 76 -9.78 -15.97 -16.17
CA HIS A 76 -10.09 -16.03 -17.59
C HIS A 76 -8.90 -16.53 -18.42
N GLY A 77 -7.96 -17.26 -17.83
CA GLY A 77 -6.84 -17.88 -18.54
C GLY A 77 -5.84 -16.90 -19.16
N PHE A 78 -5.77 -15.66 -18.67
CA PHE A 78 -4.97 -14.56 -19.25
C PHE A 78 -5.26 -14.27 -20.73
N HIS A 79 -6.49 -14.51 -21.21
CA HIS A 79 -6.86 -14.18 -22.58
C HIS A 79 -6.59 -12.70 -22.90
N GLU A 80 -5.99 -12.45 -24.06
CA GLU A 80 -5.63 -11.12 -24.58
C GLU A 80 -6.12 -10.99 -26.04
N GLY A 81 -6.34 -9.77 -26.52
CA GLY A 81 -6.63 -9.49 -27.93
C GLY A 81 -8.03 -9.86 -28.43
N THR A 82 -8.88 -10.49 -27.61
CA THR A 82 -10.27 -10.84 -28.00
C THR A 82 -11.26 -9.76 -27.58
N THR A 83 -12.21 -9.42 -28.46
CA THR A 83 -13.36 -8.59 -28.09
C THR A 83 -14.56 -9.45 -27.69
N PRO A 84 -15.39 -9.02 -26.73
CA PRO A 84 -16.59 -9.76 -26.37
C PRO A 84 -17.56 -9.79 -27.55
N LYS A 85 -18.21 -10.93 -27.79
CA LYS A 85 -19.23 -11.07 -28.83
C LYS A 85 -20.36 -10.05 -28.60
N PRO A 86 -20.78 -9.28 -29.63
CA PRO A 86 -21.86 -8.31 -29.46
C PRO A 86 -23.15 -9.00 -29.04
N LYS A 87 -23.88 -8.40 -28.08
CA LYS A 87 -25.20 -8.88 -27.66
C LYS A 87 -26.21 -8.54 -28.75
N ARG A 88 -26.89 -9.55 -29.31
CA ARG A 88 -28.05 -9.32 -30.20
C ARG A 88 -29.23 -8.89 -29.33
N ALA A 89 -29.96 -7.85 -29.73
CA ALA A 89 -31.19 -7.46 -29.06
C ALA A 89 -32.18 -8.63 -29.10
N ALA A 90 -32.84 -8.93 -27.99
CA ALA A 90 -33.91 -9.92 -27.97
C ALA A 90 -35.04 -9.39 -28.86
N VAL A 91 -35.33 -10.10 -29.94
CA VAL A 91 -36.52 -9.83 -30.75
C VAL A 91 -37.71 -10.24 -29.89
N ALA A 92 -38.63 -9.30 -29.62
CA ALA A 92 -39.87 -9.62 -28.93
C ALA A 92 -40.62 -10.68 -29.77
N VAL A 93 -40.86 -11.85 -29.18
CA VAL A 93 -41.73 -12.86 -29.80
C VAL A 93 -43.15 -12.31 -29.68
N SER A 94 -43.69 -11.81 -30.79
CA SER A 94 -45.11 -11.49 -30.90
C SER A 94 -45.90 -12.77 -30.74
N SER A 95 -46.59 -12.94 -29.61
CA SER A 95 -47.61 -13.98 -29.45
C SER A 95 -48.78 -13.65 -30.38
N SER A 96 -48.91 -14.37 -31.48
CA SER A 96 -50.10 -14.33 -32.33
C SER A 96 -51.20 -15.20 -31.72
N SER A 97 -52.29 -14.54 -31.34
CA SER A 97 -53.68 -15.00 -31.09
C SER A 97 -53.91 -16.29 -30.30
#